data_AF-A0AA85K8E8-F1
#
_entry.id   AF-A0AA85K8E8-F1
#
_cell.length_a   1.000
_cell.length_b   1.000
_cell.length_c   1.000
_cell.angle_alpha   90.00
_cell.angle_beta   90.00
_cell.angle_gamma   90.00
#
_symmetry.space_group_name_H-M   'P 1'
#
loop_
_entity.id
_entity.type
_entity.pdbx_description
1 polymer ?
#
loop_
_entity_poly.entity_id
_entity_poly.type
_entity_poly.pdbx_seq_one_letter_code
_entity_poly.pdbx_strand_id
1 'polypeptide(L)' 'MSNTDVCLVVGTSAVVYPAASFAPSLARRGVPVAETNIEVTPSTDSLQFHFQGQSGDILPKLFNSLVLK' A
#
# COMPACT_ATOMS: atom_id res chain seq x y z
N MET A 1 0.47 -10.37 -11.15
CA MET A 1 1.48 -9.35 -10.79
C MET A 1 2.20 -8.73 -11.98
N SER A 2 2.30 -9.38 -13.14
CA SER A 2 3.00 -8.81 -14.31
C SER A 2 2.39 -7.49 -14.80
N ASN A 3 1.06 -7.36 -14.75
CA ASN A 3 0.34 -6.13 -15.08
C ASN A 3 -0.31 -5.53 -13.82
N THR A 4 0.31 -4.51 -13.24
CA THR A 4 -0.19 -3.82 -12.03
C THR A 4 0.16 -2.36 -12.14
N ASP A 5 -0.85 -1.51 -12.17
CA ASP A 5 -0.67 -0.07 -12.30
C ASP A 5 -0.48 0.60 -10.94
N VAL A 6 -1.14 0.09 -9.89
CA VAL A 6 -1.02 0.56 -8.50
C VAL A 6 -1.21 -0.62 -7.54
N CYS A 7 -0.52 -0.60 -6.40
CA CYS A 7 -0.74 -1.51 -5.29
C CYS A 7 -1.10 -0.73 -4.02
N LEU A 8 -2.19 -1.13 -3.37
CA LEU A 8 -2.60 -0.58 -2.08
C LEU A 8 -2.50 -1.66 -1.00
N VAL A 9 -1.73 -1.36 0.03
CA VAL A 9 -1.44 -2.21 1.17
C VAL A 9 -2.22 -1.68 2.36
N VAL A 10 -3.16 -2.46 2.91
CA VAL A 10 -4.11 -1.96 3.92
C VAL A 10 -4.08 -2.87 5.15
N GLY A 11 -3.82 -2.29 6.33
CA GLY A 11 -4.01 -2.97 7.62
C GLY A 11 -3.20 -4.25 7.78
N THR A 12 -1.92 -4.23 7.39
CA THR A 12 -1.01 -5.38 7.46
C THR A 12 0.19 -5.05 8.31
N SER A 13 0.74 -6.05 9.00
CA SER A 13 2.00 -5.96 9.73
C SER A 13 3.24 -6.14 8.84
N ALA A 14 3.05 -6.55 7.58
CA ALA A 14 4.12 -6.81 6.61
C ALA A 14 5.18 -7.84 7.07
N VAL A 15 4.79 -8.83 7.89
CA VAL A 15 5.71 -9.89 8.39
C VAL A 15 5.43 -11.29 7.82
N VAL A 16 4.22 -11.53 7.28
CA VAL A 16 3.83 -12.88 6.82
C VAL A 16 4.24 -13.09 5.37
N TYR A 17 5.17 -14.02 5.14
CA TYR A 17 5.62 -14.42 3.81
C TYR A 17 4.71 -15.51 3.23
N PRO A 18 4.45 -15.51 1.91
CA PRO A 18 5.05 -14.66 0.88
C PRO A 18 4.38 -13.28 0.70
N ALA A 19 3.23 -13.03 1.32
CA ALA A 19 2.42 -11.83 1.08
C ALA A 19 3.16 -10.52 1.36
N ALA A 20 3.96 -10.46 2.43
CA ALA A 20 4.79 -9.32 2.80
C ALA A 20 5.79 -8.91 1.72
N SER A 21 6.19 -9.83 0.83
CA SER A 21 7.16 -9.53 -0.23
C SER A 21 6.55 -8.80 -1.43
N PHE A 22 5.22 -8.74 -1.54
CA PHE A 22 4.54 -8.18 -2.71
C PHE A 22 4.74 -6.68 -2.85
N ALA A 23 4.50 -5.94 -1.78
CA ALA A 23 4.66 -4.48 -1.74
C ALA A 23 6.08 -4.03 -2.14
N PRO A 24 7.16 -4.51 -1.49
CA PRO A 24 8.51 -4.14 -1.89
C PRO A 24 8.89 -4.66 -3.29
N SER A 25 8.36 -5.82 -3.72
CA SER A 25 8.63 -6.32 -5.08
C SER A 25 7.99 -5.49 -6.18
N LEU A 26 6.79 -4.94 -5.94
CA LEU A 26 6.14 -4.02 -6.86
C LEU A 26 6.80 -2.65 -6.84
N ALA A 27 7.14 -2.12 -5.66
CA ALA A 27 7.86 -0.86 -5.52
C ALA A 27 9.21 -0.87 -6.27
N ARG A 28 9.98 -1.97 -6.15
CA ARG A 28 11.23 -2.16 -6.92
C ARG A 28 11.05 -2.18 -8.44
N ARG A 29 9.85 -2.52 -8.93
CA ARG A 29 9.53 -2.50 -10.37
C ARG A 29 9.06 -1.12 -10.84
N GLY A 30 9.00 -0.13 -9.94
CA GLY A 30 8.47 1.21 -10.23
C GLY A 30 6.95 1.29 -10.22
N VAL A 31 6.25 0.23 -9.81
CA VAL A 31 4.79 0.28 -9.61
C VAL A 31 4.52 1.12 -8.36
N PRO A 32 3.63 2.13 -8.43
CA PRO A 32 3.20 2.88 -7.27
C PRO A 32 2.62 1.97 -6.18
N VAL A 33 3.23 2.03 -4.99
CA VAL A 33 2.75 1.30 -3.82
C VAL A 33 2.45 2.28 -2.70
N ALA A 34 1.22 2.21 -2.21
CA ALA A 34 0.75 2.97 -1.07
C ALA A 34 0.39 2.03 0.08
N GLU A 35 0.81 2.38 1.29
CA GLU A 35 0.42 1.69 2.52
C GLU A 35 -0.51 2.56 3.36
N THR A 36 -1.52 1.93 3.93
CA THR A 36 -2.40 2.53 4.94
C THR A 36 -2.37 1.63 6.16
N ASN A 37 -1.73 2.10 7.22
CA ASN A 37 -1.65 1.37 8.47
C ASN A 37 -1.54 2.34 9.64
N ILE A 38 -1.99 1.91 10.82
CA ILE A 38 -1.92 2.75 12.04
C ILE A 38 -0.45 2.89 12.49
N GLU A 39 0.34 1.85 12.24
CA GLU A 39 1.75 1.75 12.62
C GLU A 39 2.64 1.69 11.38
N VAL A 40 3.87 2.15 11.53
CA VAL A 40 4.93 1.97 10.53
C VAL A 40 5.32 0.49 10.50
N THR A 41 5.44 -0.08 9.30
CA THR A 41 5.87 -1.47 9.10
C THR A 41 7.30 -1.51 8.58
N PRO A 42 7.99 -2.66 8.65
CA PRO A 42 9.31 -2.81 8.04
C PRO A 42 9.31 -2.56 6.52
N SER A 43 8.15 -2.64 5.87
CA SER A 43 8.03 -2.34 4.45
C SER A 43 7.90 -0.85 4.16
N THR A 44 7.46 -0.02 5.11
CA THR A 44 7.12 1.40 4.90
C THR A 44 8.22 2.19 4.19
N ASP A 45 9.49 2.02 4.59
CA ASP A 45 10.63 2.73 3.97
C ASP A 45 10.88 2.32 2.51
N SER A 46 10.36 1.16 2.10
CA SER A 46 10.48 0.64 0.74
C SER A 46 9.34 1.10 -0.18
N LEU A 47 8.33 1.79 0.37
CA LEU A 47 7.12 2.19 -0.36
C LEU A 47 7.17 3.68 -0.71
N GLN A 48 6.46 4.05 -1.77
CA GLN A 48 6.42 5.44 -2.24
C GLN A 48 5.48 6.30 -1.41
N PHE A 49 4.40 5.70 -0.88
CA PHE A 49 3.40 6.40 -0.11
C PHE A 49 3.05 5.62 1.15
N HIS A 50 2.96 6.32 2.28
CA HIS A 50 2.47 5.79 3.54
C HIS A 50 1.48 6.75 4.16
N PHE A 51 0.30 6.24 4.49
CA PHE A 51 -0.78 6.97 5.13
C PHE A 51 -0.99 6.38 6.53
N GLN A 52 -0.53 7.11 7.54
CA GLN A 52 -0.65 6.66 8.91
C GLN A 52 -2.06 6.91 9.44
N GLY A 53 -2.74 5.85 9.90
CA GLY A 53 -4.04 5.92 10.55
C GLY A 53 -4.96 4.75 10.25
N GLN A 54 -6.22 4.83 10.70
CA GLN A 54 -7.21 3.78 10.45
C GLN A 54 -7.60 3.75 8.98
N SER A 55 -7.56 2.56 8.38
CA SER A 55 -7.98 2.35 6.99
C SER A 55 -9.43 2.76 6.75
N GLY A 56 -10.31 2.55 7.73
CA GLY A 56 -11.71 2.97 7.67
C GLY A 56 -11.90 4.47 7.48
N ASP A 57 -10.96 5.31 7.93
CA ASP A 57 -11.03 6.76 7.80
C ASP A 57 -10.29 7.27 6.55
N ILE A 58 -9.18 6.62 6.20
CA ILE A 58 -8.28 7.06 5.13
C ILE A 58 -8.82 6.63 3.76
N LEU A 59 -9.25 5.37 3.62
CA LEU A 59 -9.68 4.85 2.33
C LEU A 59 -10.87 5.62 1.75
N PRO A 60 -11.94 5.95 2.50
CA PRO A 60 -13.03 6.75 1.94
C PRO A 60 -12.57 8.12 1.45
N LYS A 61 -11.63 8.78 2.13
CA LYS A 61 -11.07 10.07 1.68
C LYS A 61 -10.29 9.92 0.37
N LEU A 62 -9.55 8.82 0.23
CA LEU A 62 -8.78 8.49 -0.97
C LEU A 62 -9.70 8.21 -2.17
N PHE A 63 -10.75 7.42 -1.97
CA PHE A 63 -11.65 6.98 -3.04
C PHE A 63 -12.77 7.95 -3.37
N ASN A 64 -13.22 8.80 -2.43
CA ASN A 64 -14.27 9.78 -2.73
C ASN A 64 -13.82 10.85 -3.75
N SER A 65 -12.52 11.03 -3.93
CA SER A 65 -11.96 11.90 -4.96
C SER A 65 -11.61 11.17 -6.27
N LEU A 66 -11.67 9.84 -6.28
CA LEU A 66 -11.36 9.03 -7.45
C LEU A 66 -12.60 8.91 -8.35
N VAL A 67 -12.47 9.40 -9.58
CA VAL A 67 -13.39 9.12 -10.68
C VAL A 67 -12.75 8.01 -11.52
N LEU A 68 -13.30 6.80 -11.43
CA LEU A 68 -12.94 5.72 -12.36
C LEU A 68 -13.49 6.10 -13.74
N LYS A 69 -12.60 6.23 -14.72
CA LYS A 69 -12.97 6.40 -16.14
C LYS A 69 -13.21 5.05 -16.78
#